data_AF-A0A3X8PL08-F1
#
_entry.id   AF-A0A3X8PL08-F1
#
_cell.length_a   1.000
_cell.length_b   1.000
_cell.length_c   1.000
_cell.angle_alpha   90.00
_cell.angle_beta   90.00
_cell.angle_gamma   90.00
#
_symmetry.space_group_name_H-M   'P 1'
#
loop_
_entity.id
_entity.type
_entity.pdbx_description
1 polymer ?
#
loop_
_entity_poly.entity_id
_entity_poly.type
_entity_poly.pdbx_seq_one_letter_code
_entity_poly.pdbx_strand_id
1 'polypeptide(L)'
;MKIQSLQIGKIKNYKNFQSAFIKDTYLEETQIDFLGILDDQIADKIHHGGYHKAIFANSCQNYPIWEKFLNKKLNFGSMGENLSIDGLCEQNVCIGDIHQISNAILQVSKPRKPCVKISKIHNNPNFTHEIFKTGLSGWYYKVLQVGQIRKHENIKILEKNSTSLSVFELNQLFYSPHQALRQNRILLDKLEKLNSLISQNWHETIHKRLKNTYDISYMDSL
;
A
#
# COMPACT_ATOMS: atom_id res chain seq x y z
N MET A 1 -15.13 3.79 -9.90
CA MET A 1 -14.21 3.24 -8.89
C MET A 1 -14.99 2.98 -7.62
N LYS A 2 -14.83 1.80 -7.02
CA LYS A 2 -15.65 1.36 -5.88
C LYS A 2 -14.89 0.40 -4.97
N ILE A 3 -15.34 0.26 -3.72
CA ILE A 3 -14.86 -0.78 -2.81
C ILE A 3 -15.46 -2.12 -3.27
N GLN A 4 -14.64 -3.02 -3.81
CA GLN A 4 -15.11 -4.36 -4.16
C GLN A 4 -15.21 -5.26 -2.92
N SER A 5 -14.29 -5.10 -1.98
CA SER A 5 -14.29 -5.83 -0.70
C SER A 5 -13.74 -4.96 0.43
N LEU A 6 -14.33 -5.14 1.62
CA LEU A 6 -13.95 -4.52 2.87
C LEU A 6 -13.65 -5.63 3.89
N GLN A 7 -12.47 -5.60 4.49
CA GLN A 7 -12.03 -6.65 5.40
C GLN A 7 -11.12 -6.16 6.52
N ILE A 8 -11.15 -6.87 7.64
CA ILE A 8 -10.26 -6.71 8.79
C ILE A 8 -9.61 -8.04 9.15
N GLY A 9 -8.60 -7.99 10.02
CA GLY A 9 -7.84 -9.16 10.44
C GLY A 9 -7.62 -9.17 11.94
N LYS A 10 -7.59 -10.37 12.50
CA LYS A 10 -7.16 -10.65 13.87
C LYS A 10 -5.76 -11.22 13.88
N ILE A 11 -5.06 -11.07 15.00
CA ILE A 11 -3.72 -11.63 15.18
C ILE A 11 -3.81 -13.16 15.11
N LYS A 12 -2.96 -13.74 14.26
CA LYS A 12 -2.80 -15.18 14.08
C LYS A 12 -1.37 -15.60 14.43
N ASN A 13 -1.24 -16.83 14.91
CA ASN A 13 0.04 -17.48 15.15
C ASN A 13 0.53 -18.14 13.85
N TYR A 14 1.69 -17.71 13.37
CA TYR A 14 2.47 -18.41 12.35
C TYR A 14 3.65 -19.10 13.03
N LYS A 15 4.27 -20.07 12.34
CA LYS A 15 5.32 -20.94 12.90
C LYS A 15 6.36 -20.22 13.76
N ASN A 16 6.82 -19.04 13.32
CA ASN A 16 7.89 -18.28 13.99
C ASN A 16 7.51 -16.82 14.33
N PHE A 17 6.25 -16.40 14.14
CA PHE A 17 5.83 -15.02 14.42
C PHE A 17 4.32 -14.87 14.54
N GLN A 18 3.87 -13.78 15.14
CA GLN A 18 2.46 -13.38 15.16
C GLN A 18 2.19 -12.26 14.16
N SER A 19 1.03 -12.32 13.50
CA SER A 19 0.62 -11.25 12.60
C SER A 19 -0.89 -11.24 12.35
N ALA A 20 -1.46 -10.04 12.19
CA ALA A 20 -2.80 -9.81 11.66
C ALA A 20 -2.77 -9.46 10.16
N PHE A 21 -1.79 -10.02 9.44
CA PHE A 21 -1.54 -9.71 8.04
C PHE A 21 -2.73 -10.10 7.18
N ILE A 22 -3.15 -11.37 7.17
CA ILE A 22 -4.33 -11.79 6.41
C ILE A 22 -5.59 -11.15 7.00
N LYS A 23 -6.33 -10.43 6.16
CA LYS A 23 -7.62 -9.82 6.50
C LYS A 23 -8.72 -10.71 5.93
N ASP A 24 -9.32 -11.56 6.76
CA ASP A 24 -10.31 -12.57 6.34
C ASP A 24 -11.64 -12.46 7.08
N THR A 25 -11.85 -11.39 7.83
CA THR A 25 -13.18 -11.01 8.33
C THR A 25 -13.76 -9.97 7.40
N TYR A 26 -14.71 -10.37 6.56
CA TYR A 26 -15.37 -9.51 5.58
C TYR A 26 -16.52 -8.75 6.23
N LEU A 27 -16.58 -7.45 5.97
CA LEU A 27 -17.57 -6.55 6.53
C LEU A 27 -18.43 -5.97 5.41
N GLU A 28 -19.72 -5.78 5.68
CA GLU A 28 -20.59 -5.01 4.80
C GLU A 28 -20.41 -3.51 5.03
N GLU A 29 -20.20 -3.09 6.28
CA GLU A 29 -19.91 -1.71 6.68
C GLU A 29 -19.04 -1.66 7.94
N THR A 30 -18.37 -0.53 8.16
CA THR A 30 -17.58 -0.29 9.38
C THR A 30 -17.37 1.20 9.64
N GLN A 31 -17.12 1.54 10.90
CA GLN A 31 -16.59 2.86 11.27
C GLN A 31 -15.08 2.91 11.08
N ILE A 32 -14.58 4.10 10.75
CA ILE A 32 -13.16 4.43 10.68
C ILE A 32 -12.84 5.60 11.61
N ASP A 33 -11.71 5.52 12.29
CA ASP A 33 -11.13 6.59 13.07
C ASP A 33 -9.76 7.02 12.50
N PHE A 34 -9.07 7.92 13.19
CA PHE A 34 -7.76 8.40 12.74
C PHE A 34 -6.64 7.35 12.74
N LEU A 35 -6.85 6.20 13.38
CA LEU A 35 -5.89 5.12 13.50
C LEU A 35 -6.22 3.91 12.61
N GLY A 36 -7.46 3.79 12.15
CA GLY A 36 -7.84 2.81 11.14
C GLY A 36 -9.31 2.40 11.20
N ILE A 37 -9.57 1.17 10.76
CA ILE A 37 -10.89 0.55 10.81
C ILE A 37 -11.10 -0.04 12.20
N LEU A 38 -12.29 0.18 12.77
CA LEU A 38 -12.68 -0.42 14.05
C LEU A 38 -12.49 -1.95 14.01
N ASP A 39 -12.00 -2.50 15.12
CA ASP A 39 -11.72 -3.94 15.29
C ASP A 39 -10.59 -4.55 14.43
N ASP A 40 -9.97 -3.80 13.52
CA ASP A 40 -8.79 -4.26 12.80
C ASP A 40 -7.58 -4.32 13.75
N GLN A 41 -6.92 -5.48 13.82
CA GLN A 41 -5.76 -5.66 14.68
C GLN A 41 -4.45 -5.42 13.94
N ILE A 42 -3.48 -4.91 14.68
CA ILE A 42 -2.10 -4.71 14.23
C ILE A 42 -1.18 -5.29 15.30
N ALA A 43 -0.48 -6.37 14.96
CA ALA A 43 0.41 -7.07 15.89
C ALA A 43 1.65 -6.25 16.27
N ASP A 44 2.22 -5.52 15.32
CA ASP A 44 3.40 -4.68 15.51
C ASP A 44 3.03 -3.23 15.25
N LYS A 45 2.65 -2.53 16.33
CA LYS A 45 2.23 -1.12 16.30
C LYS A 45 3.39 -0.14 16.13
N ILE A 46 4.64 -0.60 16.28
CA ILE A 46 5.83 0.24 16.12
C ILE A 46 6.08 0.47 14.63
N HIS A 47 6.06 -0.62 13.85
CA HIS A 47 6.38 -0.56 12.41
C HIS A 47 5.13 -0.54 11.52
N HIS A 48 3.98 -1.00 12.00
CA HIS A 48 2.73 -1.04 11.24
C HIS A 48 1.64 -0.20 11.93
N GLY A 49 0.73 0.37 11.14
CA GLY A 49 -0.30 1.28 11.63
C GLY A 49 0.19 2.71 11.88
N GLY A 50 -0.58 3.43 12.69
CA GLY A 50 -0.43 4.87 12.94
C GLY A 50 -1.13 5.72 11.89
N TYR A 51 -1.21 7.03 12.15
CA TYR A 51 -2.00 7.98 11.38
C TYR A 51 -1.75 7.91 9.85
N HIS A 52 -0.49 7.75 9.43
CA HIS A 52 -0.12 7.67 8.01
C HIS A 52 -0.34 6.28 7.37
N LYS A 53 -0.82 5.29 8.11
CA LYS A 53 -1.06 3.91 7.65
C LYS A 53 -2.39 3.37 8.20
N ALA A 54 -3.37 4.26 8.37
CA ALA A 54 -4.64 3.94 9.01
C ALA A 54 -5.43 2.89 8.23
N ILE A 55 -5.48 3.02 6.91
CA ILE A 55 -6.21 2.08 6.04
C ILE A 55 -5.28 1.63 4.91
N PHE A 56 -5.12 0.32 4.75
CA PHE A 56 -4.38 -0.23 3.61
C PHE A 56 -5.35 -0.58 2.48
N ALA A 57 -5.09 -0.08 1.28
CA ALA A 57 -5.87 -0.34 0.08
C ALA A 57 -5.03 -1.01 -1.01
N ASN A 58 -5.68 -1.84 -1.81
CA ASN A 58 -5.04 -2.47 -2.96
C ASN A 58 -5.99 -2.60 -4.15
N SER A 59 -5.43 -2.65 -5.36
CA SER A 59 -6.20 -2.79 -6.58
C SER A 59 -6.66 -4.23 -6.79
N CYS A 60 -7.92 -4.41 -7.17
CA CYS A 60 -8.43 -5.71 -7.64
C CYS A 60 -7.69 -6.18 -8.90
N GLN A 61 -7.15 -5.25 -9.69
CA GLN A 61 -6.43 -5.56 -10.94
C GLN A 61 -5.12 -6.32 -10.69
N ASN A 62 -4.58 -6.25 -9.48
CA ASN A 62 -3.33 -6.92 -9.13
C ASN A 62 -3.53 -8.42 -8.83
N TYR A 63 -4.74 -8.83 -8.43
CA TYR A 63 -5.03 -10.20 -8.01
C TYR A 63 -4.72 -11.25 -9.09
N PRO A 64 -5.19 -11.13 -10.35
CA PRO A 64 -4.86 -12.09 -11.39
C PRO A 64 -3.36 -12.27 -11.63
N ILE A 65 -2.57 -11.20 -11.45
CA ILE A 65 -1.11 -11.22 -11.63
C ILE A 65 -0.46 -12.01 -10.50
N TRP A 66 -0.82 -11.74 -9.25
CA TRP A 66 -0.28 -12.48 -8.11
C TRP A 66 -0.77 -13.93 -8.06
N GLU A 67 -2.02 -14.20 -8.42
CA GLU A 67 -2.54 -15.57 -8.51
C GLU A 67 -1.74 -16.40 -9.52
N LYS A 68 -1.45 -15.81 -10.69
CA LYS A 68 -0.59 -16.43 -11.71
C LYS A 68 0.81 -16.67 -11.18
N PHE A 69 1.41 -15.69 -10.51
CA PHE A 69 2.76 -15.81 -9.95
C PHE A 69 2.84 -16.88 -8.85
N LEU A 70 1.84 -16.94 -7.97
CA LEU A 70 1.80 -17.88 -6.85
C LEU A 70 1.23 -19.26 -7.23
N ASN A 71 0.71 -19.41 -8.45
CA ASN A 71 -0.03 -20.58 -8.92
C ASN A 71 -1.14 -21.02 -7.94
N LYS A 72 -1.90 -20.06 -7.41
CA LYS A 72 -3.04 -20.32 -6.50
C LYS A 72 -4.04 -19.19 -6.55
N LYS A 73 -5.29 -19.49 -6.17
CA LYS A 73 -6.33 -18.48 -5.95
C LYS A 73 -6.09 -17.70 -4.66
N LEU A 74 -6.41 -16.42 -4.70
CA LEU A 74 -6.29 -15.50 -3.57
C LEU A 74 -7.64 -14.86 -3.29
N ASN A 75 -8.04 -14.85 -2.02
CA ASN A 75 -9.19 -14.09 -1.57
C ASN A 75 -8.79 -12.64 -1.28
N PHE A 76 -9.71 -11.70 -1.42
CA PHE A 76 -9.48 -10.32 -0.97
C PHE A 76 -9.04 -10.27 0.49
N GLY A 77 -8.09 -9.38 0.80
CA GLY A 77 -7.40 -9.33 2.08
C GLY A 77 -6.18 -10.24 2.21
N SER A 78 -5.88 -11.05 1.19
CA SER A 78 -4.71 -11.92 1.17
C SER A 78 -3.39 -11.15 1.17
N MET A 79 -3.36 -9.90 0.73
CA MET A 79 -2.17 -9.04 0.75
C MET A 79 -2.07 -8.20 2.03
N GLY A 80 -3.07 -8.36 2.88
CA GLY A 80 -3.29 -7.68 4.14
C GLY A 80 -3.97 -6.33 4.05
N GLU A 81 -4.52 -6.01 2.89
CA GLU A 81 -5.30 -4.81 2.65
C GLU A 81 -6.67 -4.88 3.30
N ASN A 82 -7.13 -3.74 3.78
CA ASN A 82 -8.47 -3.57 4.30
C ASN A 82 -9.49 -3.32 3.17
N LEU A 83 -9.06 -2.58 2.14
CA LEU A 83 -9.89 -2.23 0.99
C LEU A 83 -9.33 -2.86 -0.28
N SER A 84 -10.12 -3.72 -0.90
CA SER A 84 -9.86 -4.14 -2.27
C SER A 84 -10.73 -3.29 -3.20
N ILE A 85 -10.07 -2.48 -4.04
CA ILE A 85 -10.72 -1.42 -4.81
C ILE A 85 -10.70 -1.77 -6.30
N ASP A 86 -11.84 -1.55 -6.94
CA ASP A 86 -11.97 -1.64 -8.40
C ASP A 86 -11.94 -0.24 -9.04
N GLY A 87 -11.24 -0.13 -10.17
CA GLY A 87 -11.06 1.11 -10.93
C GLY A 87 -9.96 2.06 -10.44
N LEU A 88 -9.25 1.74 -9.35
CA LEU A 88 -8.04 2.44 -8.91
C LEU A 88 -6.85 1.46 -8.85
N CYS A 89 -5.68 1.95 -9.24
CA CYS A 89 -4.43 1.21 -9.25
C CYS A 89 -3.24 2.16 -9.01
N GLU A 90 -2.07 1.59 -8.80
CA GLU A 90 -0.85 2.32 -8.46
C GLU A 90 -0.47 3.36 -9.52
N GLN A 91 -0.86 3.15 -10.78
CA GLN A 91 -0.60 4.07 -11.90
C GLN A 91 -1.49 5.32 -11.88
N ASN A 92 -2.70 5.23 -11.32
CA ASN A 92 -3.68 6.32 -11.37
C ASN A 92 -4.03 6.93 -10.00
N VAL A 93 -3.46 6.37 -8.93
CA VAL A 93 -3.51 6.93 -7.57
C VAL A 93 -2.22 7.69 -7.30
N CYS A 94 -2.33 8.97 -6.93
CA CYS A 94 -1.19 9.82 -6.60
C CYS A 94 -1.06 10.07 -5.10
N ILE A 95 0.18 10.26 -4.66
CA ILE A 95 0.45 10.66 -3.28
C ILE A 95 -0.18 12.03 -3.01
N GLY A 96 -0.96 12.12 -1.92
CA GLY A 96 -1.67 13.32 -1.53
C GLY A 96 -3.08 13.46 -2.12
N ASP A 97 -3.52 12.58 -3.02
CA ASP A 97 -4.91 12.58 -3.51
C ASP A 97 -5.90 12.43 -2.36
N ILE A 98 -7.02 13.17 -2.41
CA ILE A 98 -8.08 13.15 -1.40
C ILE A 98 -9.30 12.44 -1.98
N HIS A 99 -9.69 11.35 -1.35
CA HIS A 99 -10.81 10.52 -1.74
C HIS A 99 -11.91 10.57 -0.67
N GLN A 100 -13.16 10.59 -1.10
CA GLN A 100 -14.33 10.43 -0.26
C GLN A 100 -14.94 9.05 -0.49
N ILE A 101 -15.35 8.42 0.61
CA ILE A 101 -16.10 7.16 0.62
C ILE A 101 -17.23 7.35 1.64
N SER A 102 -18.48 7.32 1.20
CA SER A 102 -19.62 7.73 2.04
C SER A 102 -19.36 9.09 2.73
N ASN A 103 -19.25 9.12 4.06
CA ASN A 103 -18.97 10.33 4.85
C ASN A 103 -17.52 10.40 5.38
N ALA A 104 -16.67 9.43 5.04
CA ALA A 104 -15.25 9.45 5.35
C ALA A 104 -14.43 10.20 4.28
N ILE A 105 -13.42 10.96 4.71
CA ILE A 105 -12.45 11.62 3.83
C ILE A 105 -11.07 11.07 4.12
N LEU A 106 -10.40 10.57 3.08
CA LEU A 106 -9.14 9.87 3.14
C LEU A 106 -8.12 10.56 2.24
N GLN A 107 -6.85 10.64 2.67
CA GLN A 107 -5.76 11.12 1.83
C GLN A 107 -4.73 10.01 1.60
N VAL A 108 -4.35 9.79 0.33
CA VAL A 108 -3.30 8.84 -0.04
C VAL A 108 -1.99 9.31 0.61
N SER A 109 -1.42 8.47 1.47
CA SER A 109 -0.25 8.85 2.27
C SER A 109 1.05 8.33 1.68
N LYS A 110 1.12 7.05 1.34
CA LYS A 110 2.34 6.40 0.82
C LYS A 110 2.07 5.01 0.24
N PRO A 111 2.97 4.50 -0.61
CA PRO A 111 2.94 3.10 -1.02
C PRO A 111 3.16 2.18 0.19
N ARG A 112 2.65 0.95 0.10
CA ARG A 112 3.01 -0.09 1.07
C ARG A 112 4.39 -0.64 0.71
N LYS A 113 5.35 -0.52 1.62
CA LYS A 113 6.64 -1.21 1.44
C LYS A 113 6.42 -2.73 1.59
N PRO A 114 6.81 -3.56 0.59
CA PRO A 114 6.78 -5.00 0.71
C PRO A 114 7.66 -5.45 1.88
N CYS A 115 7.24 -6.47 2.63
CA CYS A 115 8.00 -6.99 3.77
C CYS A 115 8.07 -8.51 3.73
N VAL A 116 9.14 -9.06 4.31
CA VAL A 116 9.47 -10.49 4.28
C VAL A 116 8.35 -11.43 4.76
N LYS A 117 7.43 -10.92 5.57
CA LYS A 117 6.29 -11.68 6.09
C LYS A 117 5.37 -12.15 4.96
N ILE A 118 5.25 -11.40 3.85
CA ILE A 118 4.36 -11.80 2.75
C ILE A 118 4.83 -13.07 2.04
N SER A 119 6.14 -13.18 1.75
CA SER A 119 6.73 -14.41 1.20
C SER A 119 6.50 -15.61 2.13
N LYS A 120 6.71 -15.42 3.44
CA LYS A 120 6.50 -16.46 4.46
C LYS A 120 5.04 -16.90 4.55
N ILE A 121 4.10 -15.96 4.54
CA ILE A 121 2.65 -16.25 4.65
C ILE A 121 2.13 -16.98 3.42
N HIS A 122 2.61 -16.60 2.22
CA HIS A 122 2.18 -17.26 0.98
C HIS A 122 3.01 -18.48 0.61
N ASN A 123 4.00 -18.87 1.43
CA ASN A 123 4.93 -19.97 1.17
C ASN A 123 5.64 -19.87 -0.19
N ASN A 124 6.07 -18.65 -0.56
CA ASN A 124 6.83 -18.42 -1.79
C ASN A 124 7.93 -17.39 -1.50
N PRO A 125 9.23 -17.78 -1.50
CA PRO A 125 10.32 -16.89 -1.12
C PRO A 125 10.43 -15.66 -2.03
N ASN A 126 10.15 -15.83 -3.33
CA ASN A 126 10.31 -14.79 -4.34
C ASN A 126 9.18 -13.75 -4.35
N PHE A 127 8.09 -13.95 -3.60
CA PHE A 127 6.89 -13.12 -3.75
C PHE A 127 7.10 -11.67 -3.29
N THR A 128 7.86 -11.44 -2.22
CA THR A 128 8.23 -10.08 -1.78
C THR A 128 8.99 -9.34 -2.89
N HIS A 129 9.96 -10.01 -3.52
CA HIS A 129 10.75 -9.44 -4.61
C HIS A 129 9.89 -9.16 -5.85
N GLU A 130 8.96 -10.04 -6.18
CA GLU A 130 8.03 -9.83 -7.30
C GLU A 130 7.20 -8.56 -7.11
N ILE A 131 6.61 -8.36 -5.93
CA ILE A 131 5.84 -7.15 -5.62
C ILE A 131 6.73 -5.90 -5.69
N PHE A 132 7.96 -6.01 -5.18
CA PHE A 132 8.92 -4.92 -5.19
C PHE A 132 9.31 -4.51 -6.62
N LYS A 133 9.58 -5.50 -7.48
CA LYS A 133 9.97 -5.31 -8.88
C LYS A 133 8.82 -4.80 -9.76
N THR A 134 7.62 -5.34 -9.56
CA THR A 134 6.44 -4.99 -10.36
C THR A 134 5.79 -3.67 -9.93
N GLY A 135 6.08 -3.21 -8.71
CA GLY A 135 5.50 -1.99 -8.15
C GLY A 135 4.02 -2.14 -7.74
N LEU A 136 3.46 -3.35 -7.78
CA LEU A 136 2.06 -3.67 -7.44
C LEU A 136 1.90 -3.81 -5.93
N SER A 137 2.13 -2.73 -5.18
CA SER A 137 2.22 -2.78 -3.72
C SER A 137 0.92 -2.49 -2.98
N GLY A 138 -0.04 -1.85 -3.64
CA GLY A 138 -1.09 -1.06 -3.01
C GLY A 138 -0.56 0.19 -2.29
N TRP A 139 -1.44 0.88 -1.57
CA TRP A 139 -1.13 2.16 -0.91
C TRP A 139 -1.89 2.32 0.41
N TYR A 140 -1.39 3.20 1.25
CA TYR A 140 -2.05 3.59 2.49
C TYR A 140 -2.85 4.89 2.33
N TYR A 141 -3.93 4.96 3.08
CA TYR A 141 -4.61 6.20 3.41
C TYR A 141 -4.30 6.63 4.84
N LYS A 142 -4.26 7.94 5.05
CA LYS A 142 -4.55 8.56 6.35
C LYS A 142 -5.98 9.10 6.34
N VAL A 143 -6.62 9.14 7.50
CA VAL A 143 -7.99 9.63 7.64
C VAL A 143 -7.95 11.14 7.92
N LEU A 144 -8.59 11.93 7.06
CA LEU A 144 -8.78 13.37 7.26
C LEU A 144 -10.09 13.66 8.00
N GLN A 145 -11.12 12.87 7.73
CA GLN A 145 -12.41 12.93 8.39
C GLN A 145 -12.88 11.51 8.72
N VAL A 146 -13.16 11.27 10.00
CA VAL A 146 -13.75 10.02 10.50
C VAL A 146 -15.15 9.81 9.92
N GLY A 147 -15.60 8.57 9.86
CA GLY A 147 -16.90 8.24 9.32
C GLY A 147 -17.14 6.76 9.18
N GLN A 148 -18.18 6.42 8.44
CA GLN A 148 -18.53 5.06 8.06
C GLN A 148 -18.12 4.83 6.61
N ILE A 149 -17.68 3.61 6.31
CA ILE A 149 -17.50 3.13 4.94
C ILE A 149 -18.27 1.84 4.74
N ARG A 150 -18.72 1.61 3.51
CA ARG A 150 -19.48 0.43 3.12
C ARG A 150 -18.82 -0.28 1.93
N LYS A 151 -18.90 -1.59 1.91
CA LYS A 151 -18.60 -2.40 0.74
C LYS A 151 -19.51 -1.97 -0.43
N HIS A 152 -18.99 -2.05 -1.65
CA HIS A 152 -19.63 -1.62 -2.90
C HIS A 152 -19.91 -0.12 -3.04
N GLU A 153 -19.53 0.68 -2.05
CA GLU A 153 -19.60 2.13 -2.14
C GLU A 153 -18.64 2.68 -3.20
N ASN A 154 -19.08 3.72 -3.90
CA ASN A 154 -18.24 4.45 -4.83
C ASN A 154 -17.18 5.27 -4.09
N ILE A 155 -16.00 5.35 -4.71
CA ILE A 155 -14.94 6.24 -4.26
C ILE A 155 -15.00 7.49 -5.14
N LYS A 156 -15.10 8.67 -4.52
CA LYS A 156 -15.06 9.95 -5.24
C LYS A 156 -13.70 10.60 -5.02
N ILE A 157 -13.01 10.96 -6.08
CA ILE A 157 -11.81 11.81 -5.97
C ILE A 157 -12.31 13.24 -5.72
N LEU A 158 -12.05 13.77 -4.52
CA LEU A 158 -12.36 15.15 -4.17
C LEU A 158 -11.27 16.10 -4.68
N GLU A 159 -10.01 15.68 -4.54
CA GLU A 159 -8.85 16.47 -4.96
C GLU A 159 -7.79 15.54 -5.52
N LYS A 160 -7.23 15.92 -6.68
CA LYS A 160 -5.98 15.34 -7.19
C LYS A 160 -4.82 16.22 -6.78
N ASN A 161 -3.75 15.61 -6.26
CA ASN A 161 -2.57 16.36 -5.92
C ASN A 161 -1.90 16.95 -7.18
N SER A 162 -1.61 18.25 -7.16
CA SER A 162 -1.03 18.97 -8.30
C SER A 162 0.35 18.46 -8.72
N THR A 163 1.09 17.82 -7.80
CA THR A 163 2.39 17.21 -8.12
C THR A 163 2.24 15.96 -8.99
N SER A 164 1.09 15.27 -8.87
CA SER A 164 0.74 14.09 -9.67
C SER A 164 1.86 13.04 -9.70
N LEU A 165 2.42 12.72 -8.52
CA LEU A 165 3.34 11.59 -8.35
C LEU A 165 2.51 10.35 -8.03
N SER A 166 2.38 9.46 -9.00
CA SER A 166 1.67 8.20 -8.82
C SER A 166 2.39 7.28 -7.83
N VAL A 167 1.63 6.40 -7.17
CA VAL A 167 2.18 5.34 -6.31
C VAL A 167 3.16 4.46 -7.11
N PHE A 168 2.83 4.16 -8.36
CA PHE A 168 3.68 3.38 -9.26
C PHE A 168 5.00 4.10 -9.56
N GLU A 169 4.96 5.38 -9.93
CA GLU A 169 6.18 6.16 -10.17
C GLU A 169 7.10 6.18 -8.93
N LEU A 170 6.52 6.36 -7.73
CA LEU A 170 7.29 6.35 -6.49
C LEU A 170 7.88 4.95 -6.19
N ASN A 171 7.12 3.89 -6.44
CA ASN A 171 7.62 2.51 -6.32
C ASN A 171 8.77 2.24 -7.28
N GLN A 172 8.66 2.63 -8.54
CA GLN A 172 9.72 2.45 -9.53
C GLN A 172 10.97 3.28 -9.19
N LEU A 173 10.78 4.50 -8.71
CA LEU A 173 11.88 5.35 -8.24
C LEU A 173 12.60 4.71 -7.04
N PHE A 174 11.86 4.06 -6.15
CA PHE A 174 12.45 3.34 -5.02
C PHE A 174 13.10 2.01 -5.42
N TYR A 175 12.53 1.28 -6.38
CA TYR A 175 13.07 0.01 -6.89
C TYR A 175 14.33 0.20 -7.74
N SER A 176 14.26 1.01 -8.79
CA SER A 176 15.33 1.18 -9.78
C SER A 176 15.43 2.65 -10.20
N PRO A 177 16.01 3.52 -9.35
CA PRO A 177 15.93 4.96 -9.53
C PRO A 177 16.56 5.44 -10.85
N HIS A 178 17.70 4.87 -11.27
CA HIS A 178 18.31 5.22 -12.55
C HIS A 178 17.41 4.90 -13.74
N GLN A 179 16.72 3.76 -13.72
CA GLN A 179 15.79 3.40 -14.78
C GLN A 179 14.54 4.28 -14.76
N ALA A 180 13.97 4.51 -13.58
CA ALA A 180 12.81 5.38 -13.40
C ALA A 180 13.09 6.80 -13.93
N LEU A 181 14.27 7.36 -13.63
CA LEU A 181 14.66 8.70 -14.11
C LEU A 181 15.00 8.76 -15.58
N ARG A 182 15.46 7.65 -16.19
CA ARG A 182 15.59 7.57 -17.66
C ARG A 182 14.22 7.66 -18.34
N GLN A 183 13.19 7.07 -17.74
CA GLN A 183 11.81 7.07 -18.27
C GLN A 183 11.10 8.40 -18.00
N ASN A 184 11.28 8.97 -16.81
CA ASN A 184 10.70 10.25 -16.43
C ASN A 184 11.67 11.06 -15.56
N ARG A 185 12.30 12.07 -16.17
CA ARG A 185 13.35 12.86 -15.53
C ARG A 185 12.85 13.77 -14.41
N ILE A 186 11.57 14.12 -14.40
CA ILE A 186 10.99 15.04 -13.40
C ILE A 186 10.57 14.34 -12.11
N LEU A 187 10.78 13.03 -11.98
CA LEU A 187 10.35 12.28 -10.79
C LEU A 187 11.04 12.74 -9.50
N LEU A 188 12.31 13.19 -9.57
CA LEU A 188 12.97 13.77 -8.39
C LEU A 188 12.33 15.10 -7.99
N ASP A 189 12.02 15.98 -8.94
CA ASP A 189 11.34 17.24 -8.65
C ASP A 189 9.96 17.01 -8.04
N LYS A 190 9.21 16.02 -8.56
CA LYS A 190 7.94 15.60 -7.97
C LYS A 190 8.11 15.09 -6.54
N LEU A 191 9.12 14.24 -6.31
CA LEU A 191 9.43 13.71 -4.98
C LEU A 191 9.73 14.86 -3.99
N GLU A 192 10.60 15.79 -4.36
CA GLU A 192 10.98 16.94 -3.51
C GLU A 192 9.81 17.88 -3.20
N LYS A 193 8.89 18.09 -4.14
CA LYS A 193 7.64 18.86 -3.89
C LYS A 193 6.72 18.22 -2.85
N LEU A 194 6.86 16.92 -2.60
CA LEU A 194 6.05 16.15 -1.66
C LEU A 194 6.77 15.85 -0.34
N ASN A 195 7.86 16.56 -0.03
CA ASN A 195 8.64 16.40 1.21
C ASN A 195 7.79 16.44 2.50
N SER A 196 6.68 17.18 2.52
CA SER A 196 5.77 17.25 3.68
C SER A 196 4.80 16.06 3.79
N LEU A 197 4.60 15.31 2.72
CA LEU A 197 3.66 14.19 2.65
C LEU A 197 4.37 12.83 2.67
N ILE A 198 5.58 12.75 2.12
CA ILE A 198 6.40 11.55 2.05
C ILE A 198 7.42 11.58 3.18
N SER A 199 7.53 10.49 3.94
CA SER A 199 8.50 10.44 5.05
C SER A 199 9.93 10.51 4.53
N GLN A 200 10.80 11.24 5.23
CA GLN A 200 12.22 11.44 4.92
C GLN A 200 12.99 10.15 4.56
N ASN A 201 12.64 9.01 5.17
CA ASN A 201 13.24 7.70 4.85
C ASN A 201 13.13 7.32 3.36
N TRP A 202 12.04 7.68 2.66
CA TRP A 202 11.92 7.42 1.21
C TRP A 202 12.92 8.27 0.42
N HIS A 203 13.04 9.56 0.73
CA HIS A 203 14.02 10.46 0.10
C HIS A 203 15.44 9.94 0.32
N GLU A 204 15.81 9.67 1.56
CA GLU A 204 17.14 9.17 1.92
C GLU A 204 17.46 7.86 1.21
N THR A 205 16.51 6.92 1.15
CA THR A 205 16.72 5.63 0.49
C THR A 205 16.92 5.80 -1.01
N ILE A 206 16.08 6.60 -1.67
CA ILE A 206 16.19 6.86 -3.12
C ILE A 206 17.53 7.55 -3.43
N HIS A 207 17.90 8.58 -2.65
CA HIS A 207 19.17 9.29 -2.81
C HIS A 207 20.39 8.38 -2.56
N LYS A 208 20.35 7.50 -1.56
CA LYS A 208 21.41 6.49 -1.33
C LYS A 208 21.51 5.49 -2.48
N ARG A 209 20.38 5.02 -3.01
CA ARG A 209 20.36 4.11 -4.18
C ARG A 209 20.93 4.78 -5.44
N LEU A 210 20.60 6.05 -5.69
CA LEU A 210 21.18 6.83 -6.80
C LEU A 210 22.70 7.00 -6.70
N LYS A 211 23.23 7.01 -5.47
CA LYS A 211 24.67 7.06 -5.19
C LYS A 211 25.32 5.68 -5.14
N ASN A 212 24.56 4.60 -5.36
CA ASN A 212 24.98 3.22 -5.16
C ASN A 212 25.53 2.93 -3.74
N THR A 213 25.02 3.62 -2.72
CA THR A 213 25.43 3.47 -1.31
C THR A 213 24.36 2.83 -0.42
N TYR A 214 23.25 2.38 -1.02
CA TYR A 214 22.20 1.70 -0.28
C TYR A 214 22.40 0.18 -0.36
N ASP A 215 22.55 -0.45 0.81
CA ASP A 215 22.66 -1.90 0.90
C ASP A 215 21.30 -2.57 0.61
N ILE A 216 21.28 -3.41 -0.42
CA ILE A 216 20.13 -4.24 -0.82
C ILE A 216 20.29 -5.70 -0.44
N SER A 217 21.35 -6.08 0.27
CA SER A 217 21.62 -7.47 0.67
C SER A 217 20.50 -8.11 1.49
N TYR A 218 19.69 -7.31 2.19
CA TYR A 218 18.49 -7.78 2.88
C TYR A 218 17.41 -8.31 1.92
N MET A 219 17.46 -7.92 0.64
CA MET A 219 16.59 -8.41 -0.42
C MET A 219 17.08 -9.74 -0.98
N ASP A 220 18.38 -10.03 -0.85
CA ASP A 220 19.00 -11.29 -1.27
C ASP A 220 18.91 -12.38 -0.19
N SER A 221 18.61 -12.00 1.06
CA SER A 221 18.46 -12.90 2.23
C SER A 221 17.01 -13.25 2.56
N LEU A 222 16.15 -13.25 1.54
CA LEU A 222 14.70 -13.42 1.63
C LEU A 222 14.19 -14.82 1.25
#